data_AF-A0A7Y5A257-F1
#
_entry.id   AF-A0A7Y5A257-F1
#
_cell.length_a   1.000
_cell.length_b   1.000
_cell.length_c   1.000
_cell.angle_alpha   90.00
_cell.angle_beta   90.00
_cell.angle_gamma   90.00
#
_symmetry.space_group_name_H-M   'P 1'
#
loop_
_entity.id
_entity.type
_entity.pdbx_description
1 polymer ?
#
loop_
_entity_poly.entity_id
_entity_poly.type
_entity_poly.pdbx_seq_one_letter_code
_entity_poly.pdbx_strand_id
1 'polypeptide(L)'
;MKKYLLIIVVLLNLNNLQAQFDSIFISKSLRIDYTHAGNAETEWYALDELIEEPFWGGSKLNLIESFGYGEYAVKVFDARSMQLIYSHGY
;
A
#
# COMPACT_ATOMS: atom_id res chain seq x y z
N MET A 1 17.32 -27.23 -26.65
CA MET A 1 18.16 -26.35 -25.80
C MET A 1 17.53 -24.98 -25.57
N LYS A 2 17.23 -24.19 -26.62
CA LYS A 2 16.55 -22.87 -26.48
C LYS A 2 15.22 -22.88 -25.70
N LYS A 3 14.41 -23.93 -25.84
CA LYS A 3 13.12 -24.07 -25.12
C LYS A 3 13.29 -24.17 -23.60
N TYR A 4 14.34 -24.88 -23.14
CA TYR A 4 14.64 -24.99 -21.71
C TYR A 4 15.25 -23.70 -21.15
N LEU A 5 16.00 -22.96 -21.97
CA LEU A 5 16.52 -21.64 -21.60
C LEU A 5 15.38 -20.63 -21.33
N LEU A 6 14.34 -20.63 -22.17
CA LEU A 6 13.16 -19.78 -21.95
C LEU A 6 12.45 -20.12 -20.64
N ILE A 7 12.29 -21.41 -20.32
CA ILE A 7 11.66 -21.87 -19.07
C ILE A 7 12.50 -21.44 -17.85
N ILE A 8 13.83 -21.56 -17.91
CA ILE A 8 14.73 -21.12 -16.84
C ILE A 8 14.63 -19.60 -16.63
N VAL A 9 14.56 -18.81 -17.70
CA VAL A 9 14.39 -17.34 -17.60
C VAL A 9 13.05 -16.99 -16.96
N VAL A 10 11.96 -17.68 -17.30
CA VAL A 10 10.64 -17.44 -16.69
C VAL A 10 10.63 -17.81 -15.20
N LEU A 11 11.23 -18.94 -14.82
CA LEU A 11 11.29 -19.39 -13.42
C LEU A 11 12.12 -18.47 -12.52
N LEU A 12 13.18 -17.83 -13.05
CA LEU A 12 13.99 -16.89 -12.30
C LEU A 12 13.23 -15.60 -11.93
N ASN A 13 12.23 -15.20 -12.73
CA ASN A 13 11.42 -14.00 -12.48
C ASN A 13 10.35 -14.20 -11.41
N LEU A 14 10.01 -15.43 -11.03
CA LEU A 14 8.98 -15.72 -10.02
C LEU A 14 9.44 -15.39 -8.59
N ASN A 15 10.74 -15.28 -8.33
CA ASN A 15 11.28 -15.00 -6.99
C ASN A 15 11.09 -13.55 -6.53
N ASN A 16 10.73 -12.62 -7.43
CA ASN A 16 10.43 -11.24 -7.04
C ASN A 16 8.99 -11.07 -6.53
N LEU A 17 8.20 -12.14 -6.50
CA LEU A 17 6.85 -12.18 -5.93
C LEU A 17 6.88 -12.62 -4.45
N GLN A 18 7.92 -12.22 -3.71
CA GLN A 18 7.98 -12.44 -2.27
C GLN A 18 6.91 -11.59 -1.59
N ALA A 19 6.23 -12.13 -0.58
CA ALA A 19 5.18 -11.48 0.20
C ALA A 19 5.62 -10.09 0.74
N GLN A 20 5.39 -9.03 -0.03
CA GLN A 20 5.77 -7.65 0.30
C GLN A 20 5.08 -7.19 1.58
N PHE A 21 3.88 -7.71 1.84
CA PHE A 21 3.12 -7.32 3.01
C PHE A 21 3.79 -7.79 4.31
N ASP A 22 4.04 -9.09 4.47
CA ASP A 22 4.53 -9.66 5.74
C ASP A 22 5.98 -9.24 6.07
N SER A 23 6.74 -8.68 5.12
CA SER A 23 8.07 -8.11 5.37
C SER A 23 8.05 -6.69 5.93
N ILE A 24 6.92 -5.98 5.80
CA ILE A 24 6.78 -4.56 6.16
C ILE A 24 5.68 -4.36 7.22
N PHE A 25 4.62 -5.16 7.17
CA PHE A 25 3.40 -5.00 7.95
C PHE A 25 3.07 -6.26 8.77
N ILE A 26 2.33 -6.07 9.86
CA ILE A 26 1.66 -7.15 10.57
C ILE A 26 0.24 -7.34 10.00
N SER A 27 -0.33 -8.55 10.11
CA SER A 27 -1.64 -8.89 9.53
C SER A 27 -2.84 -8.33 10.30
N LYS A 28 -2.80 -7.02 10.60
CA LYS A 28 -3.82 -6.19 11.26
C LYS A 28 -4.06 -4.93 10.44
N SER A 29 -5.09 -4.16 10.75
CA SER A 29 -5.32 -2.85 10.12
C SER A 29 -5.10 -1.72 11.12
N LEU A 30 -4.44 -0.66 10.66
CA LEU A 30 -4.50 0.64 11.33
C LEU A 30 -5.64 1.42 10.68
N ARG A 31 -6.77 1.51 11.37
CA ARG A 31 -7.87 2.39 10.98
C ARG A 31 -7.56 3.80 11.45
N ILE A 32 -7.76 4.76 10.56
CA ILE A 32 -7.51 6.19 10.79
C ILE A 32 -8.83 6.91 10.58
N ASP A 33 -9.41 7.38 11.68
CA ASP A 33 -10.58 8.24 11.63
C ASP A 33 -10.09 9.69 11.62
N TYR A 34 -10.54 10.46 10.63
CA TYR A 34 -10.16 11.84 10.44
C TYR A 34 -11.33 12.66 9.90
N THR A 35 -11.32 13.95 10.20
CA THR A 35 -12.24 14.91 9.61
C THR A 35 -11.59 15.56 8.40
N HIS A 36 -12.24 15.48 7.25
CA HIS A 36 -11.93 16.30 6.09
C HIS A 36 -12.98 17.43 6.00
N ALA A 37 -12.52 18.67 6.10
CA ALA A 37 -13.40 19.83 6.12
C ALA A 37 -12.78 21.01 5.35
N GLY A 38 -13.62 21.98 5.00
CA GLY A 38 -13.20 23.05 4.11
C GLY A 38 -14.37 23.88 3.60
N ASN A 39 -14.06 24.69 2.59
CA ASN A 39 -15.01 25.46 1.80
C ASN A 39 -14.53 25.51 0.33
N ALA A 40 -15.10 26.39 -0.49
CA ALA A 40 -14.72 26.51 -1.89
C ALA A 40 -13.26 26.97 -2.14
N GLU A 41 -12.56 27.47 -1.13
CA GLU A 41 -11.20 28.04 -1.24
C GLU A 41 -10.15 27.25 -0.45
N THR A 42 -10.56 26.41 0.50
CA THR A 42 -9.65 25.76 1.46
C THR A 42 -10.11 24.35 1.84
N GLU A 43 -9.15 23.47 2.08
CA GLU A 43 -9.35 22.12 2.62
C GLU A 43 -8.37 21.87 3.77
N TRP A 44 -8.81 21.13 4.78
CA TRP A 44 -8.00 20.74 5.91
C TRP A 44 -8.42 19.39 6.46
N TYR A 45 -7.44 18.71 7.06
CA TYR A 45 -7.58 17.39 7.66
C TYR A 45 -7.25 17.48 9.15
N ALA A 46 -8.08 16.88 10.00
CA ALA A 46 -7.83 16.74 11.43
C ALA A 46 -7.93 15.27 11.82
N LEU A 47 -6.88 14.74 12.45
CA LEU A 47 -6.88 13.38 12.98
C LEU A 47 -7.82 13.32 14.20
N ASP A 48 -8.68 12.31 14.24
CA ASP A 48 -9.60 12.05 15.35
C ASP A 48 -9.10 10.85 16.17
N GLU A 49 -9.08 9.66 15.57
CA GLU A 49 -8.74 8.42 16.27
C GLU A 49 -7.87 7.49 15.42
N LEU A 50 -7.04 6.69 16.11
CA LEU A 50 -6.26 5.59 15.54
C LEU A 50 -6.67 4.28 16.22
N ILE A 51 -7.15 3.33 15.45
CA ILE A 51 -7.69 2.06 15.96
C ILE A 51 -6.89 0.90 15.34
N GLU A 52 -6.42 -0.02 16.18
CA GLU A 52 -5.85 -1.29 15.73
C GLU A 52 -6.98 -2.32 15.57
N GLU A 53 -7.25 -2.74 14.33
CA GLU A 53 -8.22 -3.79 14.03
C GLU A 53 -7.52 -5.14 13.84
N PRO A 54 -8.15 -6.26 14.24
CA PRO A 54 -7.48 -7.55 14.34
C PRO A 54 -7.08 -8.18 12.99
N PHE A 55 -7.62 -7.71 11.87
CA PHE A 55 -7.41 -8.31 10.55
C PHE A 55 -7.12 -7.26 9.48
N TRP A 56 -6.24 -7.60 8.53
CA TRP A 56 -6.02 -6.85 7.30
C TRP A 56 -7.00 -7.27 6.21
N GLY A 57 -7.83 -6.33 5.73
CA GLY A 57 -8.82 -6.58 4.67
C GLY A 57 -8.34 -6.23 3.24
N GLY A 58 -7.17 -5.60 3.10
CA GLY A 58 -6.66 -5.12 1.81
C GLY A 58 -5.82 -6.14 1.04
N SER A 59 -5.27 -5.69 -0.09
CA SER A 59 -4.33 -6.50 -0.87
C SER A 59 -3.04 -6.77 -0.09
N LYS A 60 -2.49 -7.98 -0.22
CA LYS A 60 -1.13 -8.32 0.28
C LYS A 60 -0.07 -8.34 -0.82
N LEU A 61 -0.49 -8.14 -2.08
CA LEU A 61 0.36 -8.22 -3.27
C LEU A 61 0.60 -6.84 -3.88
N ASN A 62 -0.47 -6.06 -4.07
CA ASN A 62 -0.42 -4.72 -4.66
C ASN A 62 -0.60 -3.69 -3.54
N LEU A 63 0.49 -3.37 -2.84
CA LEU A 63 0.46 -2.41 -1.72
C LEU A 63 0.50 -0.96 -2.19
N ILE A 64 1.05 -0.72 -3.39
CA ILE A 64 1.13 0.59 -4.01
C ILE A 64 0.18 0.59 -5.21
N GLU A 65 -0.76 1.52 -5.22
CA GLU A 65 -1.65 1.71 -6.36
C GLU A 65 -0.87 2.19 -7.60
N SER A 66 -1.18 1.58 -8.74
CA SER A 66 -0.50 1.86 -10.01
C SER A 66 -1.16 2.96 -10.83
N PHE A 67 -2.46 3.21 -10.62
CA PHE A 67 -3.26 4.06 -11.50
C PHE A 67 -3.57 5.44 -10.91
N GLY A 68 -3.43 5.61 -9.60
CA GLY A 68 -3.68 6.90 -8.92
C GLY A 68 -5.11 7.39 -9.11
N TYR A 69 -6.09 6.49 -9.03
CA TYR A 69 -7.50 6.87 -9.06
C TYR A 69 -7.97 7.38 -7.70
N GLY A 70 -8.96 8.26 -7.69
CA GLY A 70 -9.39 8.99 -6.50
C GLY A 70 -8.87 10.42 -6.50
N GLU A 71 -9.68 11.36 -6.03
CA GLU A 71 -9.25 12.75 -5.87
C GLU A 71 -8.27 12.88 -4.70
N TYR A 72 -8.45 12.02 -3.69
CA TYR A 72 -7.63 11.99 -2.49
C TYR A 72 -6.96 10.63 -2.35
N ALA A 73 -5.88 10.59 -1.55
CA ALA A 73 -5.17 9.34 -1.32
C ALA A 73 -4.52 9.31 0.07
N VAL A 74 -4.47 8.10 0.62
CA VAL A 74 -3.59 7.78 1.75
C VAL A 74 -2.28 7.26 1.18
N LYS A 75 -1.15 7.80 1.65
CA LYS A 75 0.21 7.34 1.33
C LYS A 75 0.98 7.13 2.62
N VAL A 76 1.52 5.92 2.80
CA VAL A 76 2.28 5.54 3.99
C VAL A 76 3.73 5.36 3.59
N PHE A 77 4.61 6.05 4.30
CA PHE A 77 6.05 6.01 4.08
C PHE A 77 6.75 5.37 5.27
N ASP A 78 7.79 4.57 5.01
CA ASP A 78 8.71 4.14 6.06
C ASP A 78 9.46 5.37 6.58
N ALA A 79 9.40 5.61 7.89
CA ALA A 79 9.93 6.84 8.49
C ALA A 79 11.46 6.97 8.42
N ARG A 80 12.20 5.86 8.25
CA ARG A 80 13.67 5.87 8.20
C ARG A 80 14.20 6.10 6.79
N SER A 81 13.66 5.38 5.81
CA SER A 81 14.09 5.41 4.42
C SER A 81 13.31 6.40 3.56
N MET A 82 12.17 6.89 4.04
CA MET A 82 11.19 7.68 3.28
C MET A 82 10.64 6.93 2.05
N GLN A 83 10.73 5.60 2.04
CA GLN A 83 10.19 4.76 0.97
C GLN A 83 8.66 4.67 1.08
N LEU A 84 7.94 4.84 -0.03
CA LEU A 84 6.51 4.55 -0.10
C LEU A 84 6.28 3.04 0.08
N ILE A 85 5.51 2.67 1.11
CA ILE A 85 5.25 1.26 1.46
C ILE A 85 3.79 0.84 1.31
N TYR A 86 2.86 1.81 1.26
CA TYR A 86 1.45 1.58 0.95
C TYR A 86 0.80 2.83 0.36
N SER A 87 -0.12 2.66 -0.59
CA SER A 87 -0.98 3.74 -1.07
C SER A 87 -2.37 3.28 -1.49
N HIS A 88 -3.37 4.11 -1.26
CA HIS A 88 -4.76 3.87 -1.67
C HIS A 88 -5.48 5.19 -1.94
N GLY A 89 -6.03 5.36 -3.14
CA GLY A 89 -6.88 6.47 -3.49
C GLY A 89 -8.37 6.22 -3.21
N TYR A 90 -9.12 7.29 -2.97
CA TYR A 90 -10.55 7.30 -2.65
C TYR A 90 -11.26 8.56 -3.15
#